data_AF-A0A1G3LAS6-F1
#
_entry.id   AF-A0A1G3LAS6-F1
#
_cell.length_a   1.000
_cell.length_b   1.000
_cell.length_c   1.000
_cell.angle_alpha   90.00
_cell.angle_beta   90.00
_cell.angle_gamma   90.00
#
_symmetry.space_group_name_H-M   'P 1'
#
loop_
_entity.id
_entity.type
_entity.pdbx_description
1 polymer ?
#
loop_
_entity_poly.entity_id
_entity_poly.type
_entity_poly.pdbx_seq_one_letter_code
_entity_poly.pdbx_strand_id
1 'polypeptide(L)'
;MTIDVQEIIIDGVSGQVPTKAEKYIFVGTCSKGIENKIYTFGKNSDYKKELGEGRLTDKIKDFFSVLQEEAIVIAIPSEKDIAGEIREIIFEGTGKATYTVTGNSLCDTDIVIQILSGGALNEATAKISIDGGDNWMSPFTMPVDGKVNVEIAGIVVTFANFTTPSQSFVTGDRYFLKTISPKSGITALIEAIEVGLELYTPRYVYVCQDTDSLHWVTFGMKADELFSLHKPTYFITDTREKIEAIKRNGTITISTKIITGLSKTDDFVEGCSVTGDGIPTNTIITKILSPTSVEINNNATKTQTISLLIKEDISNYVNSLVKERQSFSHRFVAVCAGYGEVIEKTGISQVRNYSGVMAGTIASARVNESIGKVKKFPISNVKLPQGWTNTHSTILNDAGFVVLRRLEGLNSLYFARGNTLAEDTSDYKYIEIVDTVFKAIRLGRVGALKDLQSEGDSAGITNAHAEIITAISTMTSASPKELDSFEVIIPPNQDIVNNGLVFNLVLYGIPIIKNMKLNFMFKYANPFEE
;
A
#
# COMPACT_ATOMS: atom_id res chain seq x y z
N MET A 1 -9.35 23.46 19.84
CA MET A 1 -9.13 22.75 21.11
C MET A 1 -7.82 22.01 20.92
N THR A 2 -6.72 22.61 21.37
CA THR A 2 -5.37 22.05 21.22
C THR A 2 -5.31 20.79 22.07
N ILE A 3 -5.21 19.62 21.44
CA ILE A 3 -4.99 18.37 22.17
C ILE A 3 -3.48 18.32 22.41
N ASP A 4 -3.04 18.85 23.55
CA ASP A 4 -1.67 18.71 24.03
C ASP A 4 -1.37 17.21 24.25
N VAL A 5 -0.22 16.78 23.75
CA VAL A 5 0.29 15.43 23.90
C VAL A 5 1.04 15.34 25.23
N GLN A 6 0.52 14.55 26.17
CA GLN A 6 1.16 14.27 27.46
C GLN A 6 1.88 12.91 27.40
N GLU A 7 3.13 12.88 27.84
CA GLU A 7 4.02 11.71 27.80
C GLU A 7 4.59 11.45 29.21
N ILE A 8 4.43 10.24 29.76
CA ILE A 8 4.82 9.88 31.14
C ILE A 8 5.91 8.81 31.11
N ILE A 9 7.17 9.18 31.37
CA ILE A 9 8.34 8.28 31.25
C ILE A 9 8.34 7.18 32.33
N ILE A 10 8.35 5.91 31.91
CA ILE A 10 8.58 4.73 32.78
C ILE A 10 9.84 3.96 32.31
N ASP A 11 10.54 3.31 33.25
CA ASP A 11 11.73 2.47 33.00
C ASP A 11 11.43 1.34 32.00
N GLY A 12 12.31 1.14 31.02
CA GLY A 12 12.11 0.23 29.89
C GLY A 12 13.13 -0.89 29.87
N VAL A 13 12.69 -2.11 29.55
CA VAL A 13 13.53 -3.30 29.39
C VAL A 13 14.65 -3.04 28.36
N SER A 14 15.90 -3.24 28.79
CA SER A 14 17.14 -3.04 28.04
C SER A 14 17.37 -4.14 26.98
N GLY A 15 17.69 -3.76 25.73
CA GLY A 15 18.05 -4.73 24.69
C GLY A 15 18.44 -4.24 23.29
N GLN A 16 18.67 -2.94 23.04
CA GLN A 16 19.02 -2.48 21.68
C GLN A 16 20.45 -1.96 21.55
N VAL A 17 21.23 -2.64 20.71
CA VAL A 17 22.51 -2.16 20.18
C VAL A 17 22.22 -1.18 19.03
N PRO A 18 22.70 0.08 19.06
CA PRO A 18 22.49 1.02 17.97
C PRO A 18 23.19 0.51 16.72
N THR A 19 22.44 0.31 15.64
CA THR A 19 22.99 0.10 14.29
C THR A 19 22.80 1.40 13.50
N LYS A 20 23.79 1.79 12.68
CA LYS A 20 23.81 3.09 11.99
C LYS A 20 22.69 3.26 10.94
N ALA A 21 22.13 2.16 10.42
CA ALA A 21 21.05 2.19 9.44
C ALA A 21 19.67 2.13 10.12
N GLU A 22 18.73 2.97 9.65
CA GLU A 22 17.33 2.94 10.10
C GLU A 22 16.68 1.60 9.74
N LYS A 23 15.85 1.10 10.67
CA LYS A 23 15.15 -0.17 10.54
C LYS A 23 13.67 0.07 10.26
N TYR A 24 13.13 -0.76 9.37
CA TYR A 24 11.74 -0.73 8.95
C TYR A 24 11.16 -2.13 9.06
N ILE A 25 10.00 -2.28 9.72
CA ILE A 25 9.34 -3.58 9.83
C ILE A 25 8.36 -3.73 8.68
N PHE A 26 8.45 -4.84 7.94
CA PHE A 26 7.56 -5.19 6.85
C PHE A 26 6.89 -6.53 7.19
N VAL A 27 5.56 -6.55 7.18
CA VAL A 27 4.75 -7.72 7.55
C VAL A 27 3.81 -8.07 6.41
N GLY A 28 3.75 -9.34 6.03
CA GLY A 28 2.81 -9.82 5.01
C GLY A 28 3.10 -11.25 4.57
N THR A 29 2.31 -11.75 3.63
CA THR A 29 2.41 -13.12 3.15
C THR A 29 3.54 -13.33 2.14
N CYS A 30 4.13 -14.52 2.15
CA CYS A 30 5.06 -14.99 1.13
C CYS A 30 5.02 -16.53 1.01
N SER A 31 5.59 -17.09 -0.06
CA SER A 31 5.43 -18.51 -0.40
C SER A 31 6.46 -19.46 0.22
N LYS A 32 7.62 -18.95 0.66
CA LYS A 32 8.71 -19.76 1.25
C LYS A 32 9.12 -19.38 2.66
N GLY A 33 8.88 -18.12 3.06
CA GLY A 33 9.24 -17.66 4.40
C GLY A 33 8.54 -18.47 5.49
N ILE A 34 9.22 -18.62 6.63
CA ILE A 34 8.62 -19.23 7.82
C ILE A 34 7.82 -18.15 8.54
N GLU A 35 6.56 -18.46 8.84
CA GLU A 35 5.65 -17.57 9.56
C GLU A 35 6.26 -17.14 10.91
N ASN A 36 6.08 -15.87 11.26
CA ASN A 36 6.58 -15.24 12.48
C ASN A 36 8.11 -15.31 12.69
N LYS A 37 8.87 -15.61 11.63
CA LYS A 37 10.34 -15.56 11.67
C LYS A 37 10.84 -14.23 11.12
N ILE A 38 11.81 -13.65 11.82
CA ILE A 38 12.48 -12.41 11.37
C ILE A 38 13.53 -12.72 10.29
N TYR A 39 13.44 -11.99 9.19
CA TYR A 39 14.45 -11.91 8.13
C TYR A 39 14.96 -10.48 8.01
N THR A 40 16.26 -10.32 7.76
CA THR A 40 16.90 -9.00 7.64
C THR A 40 17.44 -8.82 6.23
N PHE A 41 16.99 -7.78 5.55
CA PHE A 41 17.38 -7.50 4.17
C PHE A 41 17.93 -6.10 3.99
N GLY A 42 19.00 -5.99 3.21
CA GLY A 42 19.49 -4.75 2.63
C GLY A 42 19.24 -4.73 1.11
N LYS A 43 19.61 -3.63 0.46
CA LYS A 43 19.35 -3.37 -0.97
C LYS A 43 19.83 -4.47 -1.93
N ASN A 44 20.90 -5.18 -1.57
CA ASN A 44 21.52 -6.22 -2.39
C ASN A 44 21.18 -7.65 -1.94
N SER A 45 20.28 -7.81 -0.97
CA SER A 45 19.84 -9.12 -0.51
C SER A 45 18.98 -9.83 -1.55
N ASP A 46 19.12 -11.15 -1.67
CA ASP A 46 18.25 -11.99 -2.48
C ASP A 46 17.01 -12.42 -1.68
N TYR A 47 16.12 -11.47 -1.43
CA TYR A 47 14.87 -11.72 -0.69
C TYR A 47 13.94 -12.70 -1.41
N LYS A 48 14.01 -12.82 -2.74
CA LYS A 48 13.17 -13.78 -3.51
C LYS A 48 13.58 -15.23 -3.23
N LYS A 49 14.87 -15.49 -3.03
CA LYS A 49 15.36 -16.81 -2.63
C LYS A 49 14.80 -17.25 -1.27
N GLU A 50 14.80 -16.33 -0.29
CA GLU A 50 14.40 -16.62 1.09
C GLU A 50 12.88 -16.59 1.30
N LEU A 51 12.18 -15.63 0.70
CA LEU A 51 10.74 -15.41 0.90
C LEU A 51 9.87 -16.04 -0.20
N GLY A 52 10.41 -16.28 -1.39
CA GLY A 52 9.63 -16.74 -2.53
C GLY A 52 8.77 -15.62 -3.13
N GLU A 53 7.56 -15.98 -3.55
CA GLU A 53 6.58 -15.07 -4.18
C GLU A 53 5.55 -14.59 -3.14
N GLY A 54 4.91 -13.45 -3.39
CA GLY A 54 3.88 -12.89 -2.53
C GLY A 54 4.11 -11.42 -2.23
N ARG A 55 3.12 -10.79 -1.59
CA ARG A 55 3.11 -9.34 -1.41
C ARG A 55 4.26 -8.83 -0.55
N LEU A 56 4.68 -9.58 0.48
CA LEU A 56 5.84 -9.19 1.27
C LEU A 56 7.09 -9.05 0.39
N THR A 57 7.36 -10.04 -0.46
CA THR A 57 8.50 -10.01 -1.39
C THR A 57 8.39 -8.84 -2.37
N ASP A 58 7.21 -8.64 -2.95
CA ASP A 58 7.00 -7.60 -3.97
C ASP A 58 7.15 -6.19 -3.40
N LYS A 59 6.61 -5.94 -2.21
CA LYS A 59 6.75 -4.64 -1.55
C LYS A 59 8.18 -4.33 -1.11
N ILE A 60 8.97 -5.34 -0.78
CA ILE A 60 10.41 -5.19 -0.54
C ILE A 60 11.15 -4.82 -1.83
N LYS A 61 10.81 -5.43 -2.98
CA LYS A 61 11.36 -5.04 -4.29
C LYS A 61 11.07 -3.56 -4.58
N ASP A 62 9.81 -3.17 -4.44
CA ASP A 62 9.34 -1.80 -4.71
C ASP A 62 10.06 -0.79 -3.81
N PHE A 63 10.18 -1.10 -2.52
CA PHE A 63 10.92 -0.28 -1.54
C PHE A 63 12.36 -0.01 -1.99
N PHE A 64 13.11 -1.07 -2.31
CA PHE A 64 14.52 -0.94 -2.70
C PHE A 64 14.70 -0.38 -4.11
N SER A 65 13.65 -0.34 -4.94
CA SER A 65 13.70 0.24 -6.29
C SER A 65 13.88 1.76 -6.27
N VAL A 66 13.35 2.43 -5.25
CA VAL A 66 13.40 3.90 -5.11
C VAL A 66 14.28 4.39 -3.97
N LEU A 67 14.78 3.48 -3.13
CA LEU A 67 15.61 3.81 -1.98
C LEU A 67 16.92 4.52 -2.39
N GLN A 68 17.10 5.73 -1.86
CA GLN A 68 18.28 6.59 -2.06
C GLN A 68 19.31 6.48 -0.92
N GLU A 69 18.88 6.11 0.29
CA GLU A 69 19.73 6.01 1.49
C GLU A 69 19.95 4.53 1.90
N GLU A 70 20.88 4.26 2.82
CA GLU A 70 21.00 2.90 3.38
C GLU A 70 19.85 2.60 4.35
N ALA A 71 19.14 1.49 4.12
CA ALA A 71 18.05 1.03 4.97
C ALA A 71 18.13 -0.47 5.19
N ILE A 72 17.64 -0.91 6.35
CA ILE A 72 17.47 -2.32 6.68
C ILE A 72 15.97 -2.61 6.81
N VAL A 73 15.50 -3.57 6.04
CA VAL A 73 14.14 -4.11 6.17
C VAL A 73 14.18 -5.33 7.09
N ILE A 74 13.38 -5.27 8.15
CA ILE A 74 13.04 -6.39 9.03
C ILE A 74 11.75 -6.99 8.48
N ALA A 75 11.87 -8.03 7.67
CA ALA A 75 10.74 -8.69 7.03
C ALA A 75 10.25 -9.86 7.90
N ILE A 76 8.95 -9.92 8.14
CA ILE A 76 8.31 -10.95 8.97
C ILE A 76 7.13 -11.54 8.17
N PRO A 77 7.26 -12.78 7.67
CA PRO A 77 6.15 -13.49 7.05
C PRO A 77 5.01 -13.67 8.05
N SER A 78 3.81 -13.23 7.70
CA SER A 78 2.60 -13.50 8.48
C SER A 78 1.91 -14.77 8.00
N GLU A 79 1.11 -15.39 8.88
CA GLU A 79 0.30 -16.56 8.52
C GLU A 79 -0.68 -16.23 7.38
N LYS A 80 -0.79 -17.13 6.41
CA LYS A 80 -1.66 -17.00 5.23
C LYS A 80 -3.02 -17.69 5.44
N ASP A 81 -3.71 -17.28 6.49
CA ASP A 81 -5.02 -17.80 6.93
C ASP A 81 -6.18 -17.43 5.99
N ILE A 82 -5.97 -16.47 5.08
CA ILE A 82 -6.90 -16.15 3.98
C ILE A 82 -6.28 -16.65 2.67
N ALA A 83 -6.89 -17.67 2.07
CA ALA A 83 -6.42 -18.27 0.83
C ALA A 83 -6.43 -17.26 -0.34
N GLY A 84 -5.44 -17.39 -1.23
CA GLY A 84 -5.42 -16.65 -2.48
C GLY A 84 -6.52 -17.11 -3.44
N GLU A 85 -6.82 -16.27 -4.43
CA GLU A 85 -7.91 -16.51 -5.37
C GLU A 85 -7.41 -16.65 -6.80
N ILE A 86 -8.12 -17.45 -7.58
CA ILE A 86 -7.92 -17.59 -9.03
C ILE A 86 -9.21 -17.07 -9.66
N ARG A 87 -9.15 -15.93 -10.35
CA ARG A 87 -10.31 -15.41 -11.06
C ARG A 87 -10.64 -16.31 -12.25
N GLU A 88 -11.92 -16.38 -12.59
CA GLU A 88 -12.34 -17.15 -13.77
C GLU A 88 -11.71 -16.55 -15.05
N ILE A 89 -11.29 -17.42 -15.96
CA ILE A 89 -10.69 -17.01 -17.24
C ILE A 89 -11.70 -16.21 -18.07
N ILE A 90 -11.23 -15.09 -18.60
CA ILE A 90 -11.91 -14.33 -19.65
C ILE A 90 -11.28 -14.74 -20.96
N PHE A 91 -12.08 -15.39 -21.82
CA PHE A 91 -11.66 -15.84 -23.14
C PHE A 91 -12.11 -14.84 -24.21
N GLU A 92 -11.17 -14.38 -25.02
CA GLU A 92 -11.42 -13.59 -26.22
C GLU A 92 -10.93 -14.37 -27.44
N GLY A 93 -11.85 -14.88 -28.25
CA GLY A 93 -11.48 -15.72 -29.37
C GLY A 93 -12.64 -16.50 -29.97
N THR A 94 -12.30 -17.37 -30.92
CA THR A 94 -13.26 -18.26 -31.61
C THR A 94 -12.92 -19.73 -31.46
N GLY A 95 -11.76 -20.07 -30.89
CA GLY A 95 -11.42 -21.42 -30.49
C GLY A 95 -12.43 -22.00 -29.49
N LYS A 96 -12.53 -23.33 -29.50
CA LYS A 96 -13.51 -24.10 -28.73
C LYS A 96 -12.88 -25.02 -27.69
N ALA A 97 -11.58 -24.86 -27.43
CA ALA A 97 -10.92 -25.56 -26.35
C ALA A 97 -11.64 -25.31 -25.03
N THR A 98 -11.79 -26.35 -24.23
CA THR A 98 -12.24 -26.21 -22.84
C THR A 98 -11.01 -26.09 -21.94
N TYR A 99 -11.19 -25.49 -20.77
CA TYR A 99 -10.09 -25.25 -19.84
C TYR A 99 -10.57 -25.38 -18.39
N THR A 100 -9.65 -25.81 -17.54
CA THR A 100 -9.77 -25.74 -16.09
C THR A 100 -8.49 -25.17 -15.50
N VAL A 101 -8.60 -24.53 -14.34
CA VAL A 101 -7.43 -24.01 -13.60
C VAL A 101 -7.36 -24.72 -12.27
N THR A 102 -6.16 -25.16 -11.92
CA THR A 102 -5.86 -25.83 -10.64
C THR A 102 -4.61 -25.21 -10.01
N GLY A 103 -4.39 -25.49 -8.73
CA GLY A 103 -3.30 -24.92 -7.96
C GLY A 103 -3.77 -23.89 -6.93
N ASN A 104 -2.81 -23.31 -6.22
CA ASN A 104 -3.06 -22.27 -5.22
C ASN A 104 -2.28 -21.03 -5.64
N SER A 105 -2.96 -19.88 -5.68
CA SER A 105 -2.28 -18.62 -6.01
C SER A 105 -1.15 -18.35 -5.00
N LEU A 106 0.02 -17.97 -5.51
CA LEU A 106 1.17 -17.56 -4.70
C LEU A 106 1.36 -16.04 -4.68
N CYS A 107 0.90 -15.34 -5.73
CA CYS A 107 1.08 -13.90 -5.89
C CYS A 107 -0.05 -13.27 -6.73
N ASP A 108 -0.11 -11.95 -6.67
CA ASP A 108 -0.92 -11.16 -7.59
C ASP A 108 -0.27 -11.19 -8.98
N THR A 109 -0.97 -11.65 -10.00
CA THR A 109 -0.41 -11.73 -11.37
C THR A 109 -1.51 -11.67 -12.42
N ASP A 110 -1.28 -10.83 -13.44
CA ASP A 110 -2.11 -10.75 -14.64
C ASP A 110 -1.48 -11.60 -15.75
N ILE A 111 -2.09 -12.73 -16.05
CA ILE A 111 -1.61 -13.75 -16.98
C ILE A 111 -2.37 -13.65 -18.29
N VAL A 112 -1.65 -13.69 -19.42
CA VAL A 112 -2.23 -13.80 -20.75
C VAL A 112 -1.61 -14.96 -21.51
N ILE A 113 -2.42 -15.94 -21.91
CA ILE A 113 -2.03 -16.99 -22.85
C ILE A 113 -2.56 -16.58 -24.23
N GLN A 114 -1.67 -16.36 -25.20
CA GLN A 114 -2.04 -16.02 -26.57
C GLN A 114 -1.67 -17.16 -27.54
N ILE A 115 -2.64 -17.60 -28.33
CA ILE A 115 -2.41 -18.59 -29.40
C ILE A 115 -1.79 -17.89 -30.62
N LEU A 116 -0.66 -18.43 -31.09
CA LEU A 116 0.09 -17.93 -32.24
C LEU A 116 -0.26 -18.70 -33.52
N SER A 117 -0.27 -20.03 -33.45
CA SER A 117 -0.79 -20.89 -34.51
C SER A 117 -1.92 -21.76 -33.98
N GLY A 118 -3.04 -21.79 -34.70
CA GLY A 118 -4.18 -22.65 -34.36
C GLY A 118 -3.94 -24.14 -34.61
N GLY A 119 -4.86 -24.98 -34.15
CA GLY A 119 -4.79 -26.45 -34.26
C GLY A 119 -5.28 -27.16 -33.00
N ALA A 120 -4.85 -28.40 -32.81
CA ALA A 120 -5.09 -29.19 -31.61
C ALA A 120 -3.93 -29.06 -30.58
N LEU A 121 -4.08 -29.71 -29.43
CA LEU A 121 -2.94 -30.00 -28.54
C LEU A 121 -1.82 -30.71 -29.32
N ASN A 122 -0.56 -30.41 -28.98
CA ASN A 122 0.66 -30.85 -29.68
C ASN A 122 0.84 -30.31 -31.12
N GLU A 123 -0.04 -29.44 -31.60
CA GLU A 123 0.06 -28.79 -32.92
C GLU A 123 0.04 -27.26 -32.81
N ALA A 124 -0.91 -26.72 -32.05
CA ALA A 124 -1.04 -25.29 -31.81
C ALA A 124 0.18 -24.75 -31.05
N THR A 125 0.56 -23.51 -31.33
CA THR A 125 1.63 -22.81 -30.58
C THR A 125 1.05 -21.63 -29.83
N ALA A 126 1.62 -21.33 -28.67
CA ALA A 126 1.18 -20.26 -27.79
C ALA A 126 2.38 -19.54 -27.16
N LYS A 127 2.10 -18.41 -26.52
CA LYS A 127 3.04 -17.69 -25.65
C LYS A 127 2.31 -17.18 -24.41
N ILE A 128 3.06 -16.99 -23.32
CA ILE A 128 2.54 -16.52 -22.03
C ILE A 128 3.14 -15.15 -21.71
N SER A 129 2.32 -14.27 -21.16
CA SER A 129 2.71 -13.08 -20.42
C SER A 129 2.25 -13.23 -18.96
N ILE A 130 3.05 -12.69 -18.03
CA ILE A 130 2.78 -12.62 -16.58
C ILE A 130 2.63 -11.16 -16.10
N ASP A 131 2.44 -10.25 -17.06
CA ASP A 131 2.31 -8.81 -16.89
C ASP A 131 1.23 -8.22 -17.81
N GLY A 132 0.12 -8.94 -17.96
CA GLY A 132 -1.05 -8.43 -18.69
C GLY A 132 -0.85 -8.24 -20.21
N GLY A 133 0.25 -8.73 -20.78
CA GLY A 133 0.55 -8.70 -22.21
C GLY A 133 1.71 -7.77 -22.60
N ASP A 134 2.37 -7.13 -21.64
CA ASP A 134 3.49 -6.21 -21.88
C ASP A 134 4.75 -6.93 -22.34
N ASN A 135 5.16 -7.97 -21.62
CA ASN A 135 6.29 -8.83 -21.97
C ASN A 135 5.82 -10.27 -22.19
N TRP A 136 6.51 -10.96 -23.10
CA TRP A 136 6.16 -12.32 -23.50
C TRP A 136 7.33 -13.26 -23.29
N MET A 137 7.05 -14.41 -22.68
CA MET A 137 7.97 -15.54 -22.63
C MET A 137 8.12 -16.17 -24.03
N SER A 138 9.18 -16.96 -24.20
CA SER A 138 9.42 -17.71 -25.43
C SER A 138 8.19 -18.56 -25.81
N PRO A 139 7.78 -18.57 -27.10
CA PRO A 139 6.70 -19.42 -27.57
C PRO A 139 6.94 -20.90 -27.28
N PHE A 140 5.85 -21.64 -27.08
CA PHE A 140 5.85 -23.09 -26.87
C PHE A 140 4.73 -23.74 -27.68
N THR A 141 4.88 -25.03 -27.97
CA THR A 141 3.80 -25.86 -28.52
C THR A 141 2.87 -26.27 -27.38
N MET A 142 1.56 -26.14 -27.59
CA MET A 142 0.55 -26.56 -26.62
C MET A 142 0.82 -28.01 -26.19
N PRO A 143 1.05 -28.30 -24.90
CA PRO A 143 1.43 -29.62 -24.44
C PRO A 143 0.40 -30.69 -24.79
N VAL A 144 0.84 -31.92 -25.04
CA VAL A 144 -0.04 -33.04 -25.40
C VAL A 144 -1.07 -33.36 -24.29
N ASP A 145 -0.69 -33.15 -23.03
CA ASP A 145 -1.56 -33.32 -21.87
C ASP A 145 -2.39 -32.05 -21.54
N GLY A 146 -2.22 -30.99 -22.33
CA GLY A 146 -2.91 -29.71 -22.18
C GLY A 146 -2.45 -28.86 -21.01
N LYS A 147 -1.43 -29.29 -20.25
CA LYS A 147 -1.03 -28.61 -19.01
C LYS A 147 -0.05 -27.49 -19.26
N VAL A 148 -0.52 -26.26 -19.10
CA VAL A 148 0.30 -25.06 -19.15
C VAL A 148 0.57 -24.60 -17.71
N ASN A 149 1.81 -24.79 -17.26
CA ASN A 149 2.25 -24.40 -15.91
C ASN A 149 2.61 -22.92 -15.88
N VAL A 150 2.11 -22.20 -14.86
CA VAL A 150 2.52 -20.83 -14.54
C VAL A 150 3.14 -20.85 -13.15
N GLU A 151 4.41 -21.25 -13.08
CA GLU A 151 5.11 -21.56 -11.82
C GLU A 151 5.14 -20.38 -10.85
N ILE A 152 5.36 -19.16 -11.35
CA ILE A 152 5.39 -17.94 -10.52
C ILE A 152 4.08 -17.72 -9.77
N ALA A 153 2.95 -18.04 -10.39
CA ALA A 153 1.63 -17.88 -9.81
C ALA A 153 1.17 -19.13 -9.02
N GLY A 154 1.89 -20.26 -9.13
CA GLY A 154 1.56 -21.53 -8.47
C GLY A 154 0.38 -22.29 -9.05
N ILE A 155 0.06 -22.07 -10.34
CA ILE A 155 -1.13 -22.63 -10.98
C ILE A 155 -0.82 -23.41 -12.25
N VAL A 156 -1.77 -24.25 -12.65
CA VAL A 156 -1.76 -25.00 -13.90
C VAL A 156 -3.08 -24.78 -14.63
N VAL A 157 -3.02 -24.28 -15.86
CA VAL A 157 -4.16 -24.22 -16.78
C VAL A 157 -4.15 -25.49 -17.61
N THR A 158 -5.18 -26.32 -17.48
CA THR A 158 -5.32 -27.56 -18.24
C THR A 158 -6.33 -27.34 -19.35
N PHE A 159 -5.88 -27.36 -20.59
CA PHE A 159 -6.73 -27.30 -21.77
C PHE A 159 -7.13 -28.71 -22.23
N ALA A 160 -8.33 -28.84 -22.77
CA ALA A 160 -8.76 -30.03 -23.48
C ALA A 160 -9.26 -29.67 -24.88
N ASN A 161 -8.93 -30.52 -25.85
CA ASN A 161 -9.39 -30.37 -27.21
C ASN A 161 -10.91 -30.32 -27.28
N PHE A 162 -11.43 -29.54 -28.21
CA PHE A 162 -12.82 -29.64 -28.63
C PHE A 162 -13.07 -31.00 -29.32
N THR A 163 -14.33 -31.37 -29.50
CA THR A 163 -14.70 -32.62 -30.19
C THR A 163 -14.15 -32.69 -31.62
N THR A 164 -13.97 -31.53 -32.27
CA THR A 164 -13.17 -31.40 -33.49
C THR A 164 -11.82 -30.76 -33.13
N PRO A 165 -10.72 -31.54 -32.99
CA PRO A 165 -9.47 -31.04 -32.40
C PRO A 165 -8.86 -29.82 -33.11
N SER A 166 -8.99 -29.73 -34.43
CA SER A 166 -8.49 -28.59 -35.21
C SER A 166 -9.22 -27.27 -34.94
N GLN A 167 -10.38 -27.29 -34.28
CA GLN A 167 -11.13 -26.10 -33.85
C GLN A 167 -10.85 -25.72 -32.40
N SER A 168 -9.95 -26.41 -31.71
CA SER A 168 -9.68 -26.17 -30.28
C SER A 168 -9.05 -24.81 -30.09
N PHE A 169 -7.94 -24.55 -30.79
CA PHE A 169 -7.20 -23.29 -30.70
C PHE A 169 -7.22 -22.58 -32.06
N VAL A 170 -7.53 -21.30 -32.05
CA VAL A 170 -7.49 -20.44 -33.24
C VAL A 170 -6.44 -19.36 -33.03
N THR A 171 -5.67 -19.04 -34.08
CA THR A 171 -4.67 -17.96 -34.03
C THR A 171 -5.31 -16.66 -33.56
N GLY A 172 -4.67 -16.01 -32.57
CA GLY A 172 -5.15 -14.76 -32.00
C GLY A 172 -6.04 -14.93 -30.77
N ASP A 173 -6.52 -16.14 -30.47
CA ASP A 173 -7.23 -16.44 -29.22
C ASP A 173 -6.40 -16.01 -28.00
N ARG A 174 -7.07 -15.40 -27.01
CA ARG A 174 -6.47 -14.95 -25.75
C ARG A 174 -7.26 -15.44 -24.55
N TYR A 175 -6.53 -15.97 -23.58
CA TYR A 175 -7.06 -16.37 -22.28
C TYR A 175 -6.45 -15.47 -21.22
N PHE A 176 -7.27 -14.60 -20.64
CA PHE A 176 -6.88 -13.69 -19.57
C PHE A 176 -7.22 -14.31 -18.22
N LEU A 177 -6.25 -14.31 -17.32
CA LEU A 177 -6.37 -14.90 -15.99
C LEU A 177 -5.71 -13.98 -14.97
N LYS A 178 -6.40 -13.70 -13.85
CA LYS A 178 -5.82 -12.95 -12.73
C LYS A 178 -5.77 -13.84 -11.50
N THR A 179 -4.61 -13.92 -10.88
CA THR A 179 -4.45 -14.52 -9.55
C THR A 179 -4.36 -13.42 -8.50
N ILE A 180 -4.92 -13.68 -7.32
CA ILE A 180 -4.85 -12.80 -6.15
C ILE A 180 -4.10 -13.56 -5.05
N SER A 181 -3.04 -12.96 -4.53
CA SER A 181 -2.20 -13.60 -3.52
C SER A 181 -2.97 -13.92 -2.23
N PRO A 182 -2.58 -14.96 -1.47
CA PRO A 182 -3.05 -15.16 -0.10
C PRO A 182 -2.81 -13.95 0.79
N LYS A 183 -3.67 -13.75 1.78
CA LYS A 183 -3.59 -12.64 2.74
C LYS A 183 -3.60 -13.18 4.16
N SER A 184 -3.34 -12.27 5.09
CA SER A 184 -3.46 -12.52 6.52
C SER A 184 -4.68 -11.80 7.08
N GLY A 185 -5.43 -12.44 7.96
CA GLY A 185 -6.40 -11.81 8.83
C GLY A 185 -5.71 -10.89 9.83
N ILE A 186 -6.49 -10.01 10.47
CA ILE A 186 -5.99 -9.00 11.42
C ILE A 186 -5.20 -9.66 12.58
N THR A 187 -5.65 -10.81 13.09
CA THR A 187 -4.96 -11.53 14.17
C THR A 187 -3.55 -11.97 13.76
N ALA A 188 -3.42 -12.68 12.63
CA ALA A 188 -2.14 -13.14 12.10
C ALA A 188 -1.18 -11.97 11.80
N LEU A 189 -1.70 -10.84 11.33
CA LEU A 189 -0.90 -9.63 11.14
C LEU A 189 -0.36 -9.08 12.45
N ILE A 190 -1.21 -8.95 13.48
CA ILE A 190 -0.78 -8.40 14.77
C ILE A 190 0.27 -9.30 15.43
N GLU A 191 0.10 -10.62 15.39
CA GLU A 191 1.10 -11.56 15.90
C GLU A 191 2.48 -11.36 15.23
N ALA A 192 2.52 -11.26 13.90
CA ALA A 192 3.75 -11.01 13.17
C ALA A 192 4.34 -9.61 13.42
N ILE A 193 3.50 -8.59 13.61
CA ILE A 193 3.91 -7.23 13.96
C ILE A 193 4.60 -7.23 15.34
N GLU A 194 4.01 -7.89 16.35
CA GLU A 194 4.56 -7.97 17.71
C GLU A 194 5.95 -8.58 17.73
N VAL A 195 6.18 -9.68 17.00
CA VAL A 195 7.50 -10.32 16.89
C VAL A 195 8.59 -9.32 16.53
N GLY A 196 8.30 -8.38 15.63
CA GLY A 196 9.26 -7.36 15.25
C GLY A 196 9.39 -6.24 16.28
N LEU A 197 8.29 -5.80 16.87
CA LEU A 197 8.24 -4.70 17.84
C LEU A 197 8.85 -5.07 19.20
N GLU A 198 8.89 -6.35 19.55
CA GLU A 198 9.60 -6.87 20.72
C GLU A 198 11.11 -6.56 20.64
N LEU A 199 11.70 -6.63 19.45
CA LEU A 199 13.15 -6.51 19.24
C LEU A 199 13.59 -5.16 18.67
N TYR A 200 12.72 -4.48 17.93
CA TYR A 200 13.07 -3.29 17.18
C TYR A 200 12.10 -2.14 17.43
N THR A 201 12.63 -0.92 17.42
CA THR A 201 11.84 0.32 17.42
C THR A 201 11.95 0.92 16.02
N PRO A 202 11.10 0.53 15.06
CA PRO A 202 11.22 0.98 13.69
C PRO A 202 10.74 2.43 13.53
N ARG A 203 11.08 3.03 12.39
CA ARG A 203 10.47 4.31 12.00
C ARG A 203 8.98 4.15 11.71
N TYR A 204 8.64 3.10 10.95
CA TYR A 204 7.27 2.67 10.68
C TYR A 204 7.17 1.15 10.56
N VAL A 205 5.95 0.65 10.73
CA VAL A 205 5.56 -0.72 10.35
C VAL A 205 4.80 -0.64 9.04
N TYR A 206 5.20 -1.43 8.04
CA TYR A 206 4.52 -1.54 6.77
C TYR A 206 3.80 -2.89 6.66
N VAL A 207 2.46 -2.83 6.57
CA VAL A 207 1.61 -3.99 6.31
C VAL A 207 1.46 -4.17 4.80
N CYS A 208 2.15 -5.18 4.26
CA CYS A 208 2.28 -5.49 2.84
C CYS A 208 1.06 -6.26 2.30
N GLN A 209 -0.14 -5.73 2.49
CA GLN A 209 -1.38 -6.21 1.85
C GLN A 209 -2.43 -5.11 1.78
N ASP A 210 -3.42 -5.27 0.89
CA ASP A 210 -4.63 -4.46 0.91
C ASP A 210 -5.30 -4.56 2.26
N THR A 211 -5.70 -3.41 2.77
CA THR A 211 -6.41 -3.24 4.02
C THR A 211 -7.65 -2.38 3.83
N ASP A 212 -8.52 -2.46 4.82
CA ASP A 212 -9.78 -1.75 4.91
C ASP A 212 -9.84 -0.97 6.23
N SER A 213 -10.94 -0.26 6.45
CA SER A 213 -11.16 0.51 7.68
C SER A 213 -11.02 -0.28 8.99
N LEU A 214 -11.30 -1.60 9.00
CA LEU A 214 -11.15 -2.42 10.22
C LEU A 214 -9.67 -2.63 10.58
N HIS A 215 -8.84 -2.86 9.56
CA HIS A 215 -7.40 -2.92 9.74
C HIS A 215 -6.85 -1.57 10.24
N TRP A 216 -7.29 -0.46 9.63
CA TRP A 216 -6.80 0.86 9.99
C TRP A 216 -7.11 1.22 11.44
N VAL A 217 -8.32 0.89 11.93
CA VAL A 217 -8.68 1.02 13.35
C VAL A 217 -7.73 0.24 14.24
N THR A 218 -7.45 -1.01 13.89
CA THR A 218 -6.55 -1.87 14.67
C THR A 218 -5.13 -1.33 14.74
N PHE A 219 -4.58 -0.89 13.61
CA PHE A 219 -3.23 -0.30 13.57
C PHE A 219 -3.17 1.07 14.25
N GLY A 220 -4.25 1.84 14.22
CA GLY A 220 -4.37 3.08 14.98
C GLY A 220 -4.24 2.81 16.48
N MET A 221 -5.02 1.85 17.01
CA MET A 221 -4.94 1.46 18.42
C MET A 221 -3.53 0.98 18.81
N LYS A 222 -2.90 0.14 17.97
CA LYS A 222 -1.52 -0.31 18.20
C LYS A 222 -0.52 0.85 18.17
N ALA A 223 -0.70 1.83 17.29
CA ALA A 223 0.15 3.01 17.26
C ALA A 223 0.00 3.88 18.51
N ASP A 224 -1.21 4.07 19.03
CA ASP A 224 -1.45 4.79 20.28
C ASP A 224 -0.89 4.05 21.50
N GLU A 225 -0.96 2.71 21.52
CA GLU A 225 -0.28 1.88 22.52
C GLU A 225 1.24 2.09 22.49
N LEU A 226 1.85 1.96 21.31
CA LEU A 226 3.29 2.18 21.13
C LEU A 226 3.72 3.60 21.48
N PHE A 227 2.88 4.58 21.15
CA PHE A 227 3.08 5.97 21.54
C PHE A 227 3.09 6.12 23.06
N SER A 228 2.14 5.50 23.76
CA SER A 228 2.05 5.50 25.23
C SER A 228 3.22 4.77 25.90
N LEU A 229 3.83 3.80 25.20
CA LEU A 229 5.04 3.08 25.63
C LEU A 229 6.36 3.78 25.26
N HIS A 230 6.29 5.01 24.73
CA HIS A 230 7.44 5.79 24.25
C HIS A 230 8.26 5.12 23.15
N LYS A 231 7.61 4.27 22.35
CA LYS A 231 8.16 3.65 21.15
C LYS A 231 7.38 4.15 19.94
N PRO A 232 7.20 5.48 19.77
CA PRO A 232 6.25 6.01 18.80
C PRO A 232 6.59 5.47 17.41
N THR A 233 5.61 4.87 16.76
CA THR A 233 5.72 4.20 15.46
C THR A 233 4.39 4.39 14.75
N TYR A 234 4.42 4.67 13.45
CA TYR A 234 3.22 4.78 12.64
C TYR A 234 3.14 3.62 11.64
N PHE A 235 1.95 3.40 11.11
CA PHE A 235 1.68 2.30 10.18
C PHE A 235 1.49 2.82 8.77
N ILE A 236 2.08 2.11 7.81
CA ILE A 236 1.84 2.28 6.37
C ILE A 236 1.05 1.07 5.90
N THR A 237 0.09 1.29 5.01
CA THR A 237 -0.65 0.20 4.37
C THR A 237 -1.24 0.61 3.01
N ASP A 238 -1.90 -0.35 2.35
CA ASP A 238 -2.40 -0.29 0.99
C ASP A 238 -3.92 -0.30 1.00
N THR A 239 -4.57 0.42 0.09
CA THR A 239 -5.95 0.10 -0.30
C THR A 239 -5.96 -1.02 -1.34
N ARG A 240 -7.11 -1.66 -1.53
CA ARG A 240 -7.38 -2.53 -2.70
C ARG A 240 -7.11 -1.82 -4.02
N GLU A 241 -6.92 -2.62 -5.07
CA GLU A 241 -6.96 -2.18 -6.46
C GLU A 241 -8.39 -2.05 -6.98
N LYS A 242 -8.56 -1.34 -8.11
CA LYS A 242 -9.80 -1.33 -8.86
C LYS A 242 -10.14 -2.72 -9.37
N ILE A 243 -11.41 -3.07 -9.36
CA ILE A 243 -11.90 -4.30 -9.98
C ILE A 243 -11.88 -4.13 -11.50
N GLU A 244 -10.85 -4.68 -12.17
CA GLU A 244 -10.78 -4.66 -13.64
C GLU A 244 -11.89 -5.47 -14.29
N ALA A 245 -12.01 -6.74 -13.88
CA ALA A 245 -13.08 -7.62 -14.29
C ALA A 245 -13.21 -8.79 -13.32
N ILE A 246 -14.44 -9.16 -13.02
CA ILE A 246 -14.81 -10.40 -12.33
C ILE A 246 -15.88 -11.09 -13.15
N LYS A 247 -15.68 -12.38 -13.41
CA LYS A 247 -16.70 -13.23 -14.00
C LYS A 247 -17.31 -14.10 -12.91
N ARG A 248 -18.64 -14.15 -12.83
CA ARG A 248 -19.36 -14.91 -11.80
C ARG A 248 -20.70 -15.42 -12.28
N ASN A 249 -20.99 -16.68 -12.00
CA ASN A 249 -22.31 -17.22 -12.25
C ASN A 249 -23.33 -16.70 -11.24
N GLY A 250 -24.49 -16.30 -11.72
CA GLY A 250 -25.62 -15.86 -10.90
C GLY A 250 -26.94 -16.16 -11.59
N THR A 251 -28.02 -16.18 -10.82
CA THR A 251 -29.38 -16.40 -11.30
C THR A 251 -30.12 -15.07 -11.36
N ILE A 252 -30.63 -14.75 -12.54
CA ILE A 252 -31.52 -13.61 -12.78
C ILE A 252 -32.96 -14.10 -12.89
N THR A 253 -33.90 -13.25 -12.50
CA THR A 253 -35.34 -13.48 -12.66
C THR A 253 -35.93 -12.30 -13.41
N ILE A 254 -36.76 -12.55 -14.42
CA ILE A 254 -37.37 -11.50 -15.23
C ILE A 254 -38.13 -10.50 -14.35
N SER A 255 -38.03 -9.22 -14.69
CA SER A 255 -38.71 -8.12 -14.00
C SER A 255 -38.27 -7.90 -12.54
N THR A 256 -37.16 -8.51 -12.10
CA THR A 256 -36.58 -8.26 -10.77
C THR A 256 -35.26 -7.50 -10.88
N LYS A 257 -34.92 -6.82 -9.78
CA LYS A 257 -33.64 -6.11 -9.59
C LYS A 257 -32.64 -6.91 -8.77
N ILE A 258 -32.90 -8.18 -8.52
CA ILE A 258 -32.10 -8.99 -7.60
C ILE A 258 -31.44 -10.11 -8.38
N ILE A 259 -30.12 -10.18 -8.26
CA ILE A 259 -29.32 -11.30 -8.71
C ILE A 259 -29.03 -12.17 -7.49
N THR A 260 -29.32 -13.46 -7.57
CA THR A 260 -29.09 -14.43 -6.49
C THR A 260 -28.19 -15.57 -6.96
N GLY A 261 -27.85 -16.51 -6.07
CA GLY A 261 -27.07 -17.69 -6.42
C GLY A 261 -25.63 -17.39 -6.83
N LEU A 262 -25.11 -16.22 -6.45
CA LEU A 262 -23.70 -15.88 -6.59
C LEU A 262 -22.89 -16.73 -5.61
N SER A 263 -21.69 -17.17 -5.99
CA SER A 263 -20.81 -17.92 -5.10
C SER A 263 -20.30 -17.09 -3.92
N LYS A 264 -20.04 -15.79 -4.15
CA LYS A 264 -19.65 -14.79 -3.15
C LYS A 264 -19.85 -13.36 -3.68
N THR A 265 -19.85 -12.37 -2.78
CA THR A 265 -19.94 -10.93 -3.09
C THR A 265 -18.92 -10.07 -2.31
N ASP A 266 -17.97 -10.68 -1.62
CA ASP A 266 -16.95 -10.00 -0.82
C ASP A 266 -15.96 -9.16 -1.67
N ASP A 267 -15.86 -9.49 -2.95
CA ASP A 267 -15.05 -8.83 -3.98
C ASP A 267 -15.89 -7.92 -4.89
N PHE A 268 -17.14 -7.64 -4.54
CA PHE A 268 -18.01 -6.68 -5.23
C PHE A 268 -18.05 -5.35 -4.49
N VAL A 269 -18.33 -4.29 -5.24
CA VAL A 269 -18.47 -2.93 -4.71
C VAL A 269 -19.74 -2.30 -5.30
N GLU A 270 -20.44 -1.50 -4.49
CA GLU A 270 -21.55 -0.69 -4.97
C GLU A 270 -21.07 0.24 -6.10
N GLY A 271 -21.88 0.37 -7.15
CA GLY A 271 -21.53 1.13 -8.36
C GLY A 271 -20.88 0.31 -9.47
N CYS A 272 -20.38 -0.90 -9.19
CA CYS A 272 -19.83 -1.76 -10.24
C CYS A 272 -20.85 -2.03 -11.35
N SER A 273 -20.41 -1.90 -12.59
CA SER A 273 -21.19 -2.27 -13.77
C SER A 273 -21.38 -3.79 -13.83
N VAL A 274 -22.56 -4.22 -14.27
CA VAL A 274 -22.93 -5.62 -14.45
C VAL A 274 -23.37 -5.83 -15.89
N THR A 275 -22.79 -6.82 -16.55
CA THR A 275 -23.13 -7.19 -17.93
C THR A 275 -23.32 -8.70 -18.05
N GLY A 276 -24.19 -9.12 -18.98
CA GLY A 276 -24.55 -10.53 -19.16
C GLY A 276 -25.83 -10.66 -19.98
N ASP A 277 -26.10 -11.85 -20.50
CA ASP A 277 -27.35 -12.11 -21.24
C ASP A 277 -28.57 -11.90 -20.32
N GLY A 278 -29.53 -11.08 -20.73
CA GLY A 278 -30.68 -10.73 -19.90
C GLY A 278 -30.44 -9.58 -18.90
N ILE A 279 -29.23 -8.99 -18.88
CA ILE A 279 -28.94 -7.76 -18.11
C ILE A 279 -29.01 -6.55 -19.06
N PRO A 280 -29.84 -5.53 -18.76
CA PRO A 280 -29.88 -4.29 -19.56
C PRO A 280 -28.53 -3.56 -19.59
N THR A 281 -28.30 -2.75 -20.62
CA THR A 281 -27.14 -1.84 -20.68
C THR A 281 -27.17 -0.83 -19.52
N ASN A 282 -25.99 -0.34 -19.11
CA ASN A 282 -25.85 0.64 -18.01
C ASN A 282 -26.42 0.13 -16.67
N THR A 283 -26.38 -1.18 -16.46
CA THR A 283 -26.76 -1.79 -15.19
C THR A 283 -25.60 -1.73 -14.21
N ILE A 284 -25.86 -1.28 -12.99
CA ILE A 284 -24.89 -1.22 -11.89
C ILE A 284 -25.43 -1.90 -10.64
N ILE A 285 -24.54 -2.37 -9.78
CA ILE A 285 -24.86 -2.82 -8.43
C ILE A 285 -25.24 -1.60 -7.60
N THR A 286 -26.46 -1.58 -7.07
CA THR A 286 -26.91 -0.51 -6.16
C THR A 286 -26.67 -0.87 -4.70
N LYS A 287 -26.67 -2.17 -4.38
CA LYS A 287 -26.49 -2.65 -3.01
C LYS A 287 -26.02 -4.10 -2.99
N ILE A 288 -25.12 -4.42 -2.07
CA ILE A 288 -24.81 -5.82 -1.71
C ILE A 288 -25.79 -6.27 -0.63
N LEU A 289 -26.63 -7.26 -0.93
CA LEU A 289 -27.74 -7.66 -0.06
C LEU A 289 -27.34 -8.77 0.92
N SER A 290 -26.51 -9.70 0.47
CA SER A 290 -26.01 -10.83 1.24
C SER A 290 -24.71 -11.34 0.60
N PRO A 291 -23.99 -12.29 1.23
CA PRO A 291 -22.82 -12.93 0.63
C PRO A 291 -23.06 -13.57 -0.74
N THR A 292 -24.32 -13.78 -1.16
CA THR A 292 -24.69 -14.50 -2.39
C THR A 292 -25.71 -13.75 -3.25
N SER A 293 -26.01 -12.49 -2.95
CA SER A 293 -26.98 -11.70 -3.70
C SER A 293 -26.71 -10.20 -3.71
N VAL A 294 -27.09 -9.56 -4.82
CA VAL A 294 -26.97 -8.11 -5.03
C VAL A 294 -28.23 -7.53 -5.64
N GLU A 295 -28.46 -6.25 -5.37
CA GLU A 295 -29.46 -5.44 -6.05
C GLU A 295 -28.80 -4.64 -7.20
N ILE A 296 -29.50 -4.55 -8.33
CA ILE A 296 -29.10 -3.78 -9.51
C ILE A 296 -30.12 -2.67 -9.83
N ASN A 297 -29.70 -1.60 -10.52
CA ASN A 297 -30.58 -0.48 -10.83
C ASN A 297 -31.69 -0.79 -11.86
N ASN A 298 -31.44 -1.72 -12.79
CA ASN A 298 -32.35 -2.09 -13.87
C ASN A 298 -32.94 -3.49 -13.68
N ASN A 299 -34.17 -3.71 -14.13
CA ASN A 299 -34.80 -5.03 -14.08
C ASN A 299 -34.14 -6.00 -15.08
N ALA A 300 -33.86 -7.22 -14.67
CA ALA A 300 -33.44 -8.27 -15.59
C ALA A 300 -34.56 -8.58 -16.61
N THR A 301 -34.17 -8.93 -17.85
CA THR A 301 -35.10 -9.18 -18.96
C THR A 301 -35.38 -10.66 -19.19
N LYS A 302 -34.72 -11.56 -18.45
CA LYS A 302 -34.86 -13.02 -18.56
C LYS A 302 -34.79 -13.69 -17.18
N THR A 303 -35.25 -14.94 -17.12
CA THR A 303 -35.06 -15.83 -15.97
C THR A 303 -34.12 -16.96 -16.36
N GLN A 304 -32.89 -16.94 -15.86
CA GLN A 304 -31.85 -17.94 -16.20
C GLN A 304 -30.65 -17.81 -15.26
N THR A 305 -29.84 -18.86 -15.18
CA THR A 305 -28.48 -18.78 -14.65
C THR A 305 -27.53 -18.34 -15.75
N ILE A 306 -26.73 -17.31 -15.48
CA ILE A 306 -25.82 -16.69 -16.44
C ILE A 306 -24.46 -16.46 -15.83
N SER A 307 -23.46 -16.37 -16.70
CA SER A 307 -22.17 -15.81 -16.34
C SER A 307 -22.21 -14.29 -16.49
N LEU A 308 -22.07 -13.61 -15.37
CA LEU A 308 -22.03 -12.15 -15.25
C LEU A 308 -20.60 -11.67 -15.37
N LEU A 309 -20.42 -10.52 -16.01
CA LEU A 309 -19.16 -9.78 -16.01
C LEU A 309 -19.37 -8.48 -15.23
N ILE A 310 -18.66 -8.39 -14.10
CA ILE A 310 -18.66 -7.25 -13.18
C ILE A 310 -17.38 -6.44 -13.41
N LYS A 311 -17.50 -5.12 -13.60
CA LYS A 311 -16.36 -4.20 -13.74
C LYS A 311 -16.57 -2.93 -12.95
N GLU A 312 -15.48 -2.40 -12.39
CA GLU A 312 -15.45 -1.10 -11.72
C GLU A 312 -14.72 -0.07 -12.60
N ASP A 313 -15.29 1.13 -12.70
CA ASP A 313 -14.60 2.27 -13.30
C ASP A 313 -13.79 3.05 -12.24
N ILE A 314 -12.86 3.88 -12.71
CA ILE A 314 -11.94 4.59 -11.81
C ILE A 314 -12.66 5.57 -10.89
N SER A 315 -13.73 6.22 -11.34
CA SER A 315 -14.47 7.17 -10.49
C SER A 315 -15.21 6.45 -9.36
N ASN A 316 -15.81 5.29 -9.64
CA ASN A 316 -16.43 4.43 -8.64
C ASN A 316 -15.40 3.89 -7.63
N TYR A 317 -14.22 3.45 -8.11
CA TYR A 317 -13.11 3.09 -7.24
C TYR A 317 -12.74 4.21 -6.28
N VAL A 318 -12.46 5.41 -6.80
CA VAL A 318 -12.12 6.59 -6.00
C VAL A 318 -13.21 6.90 -4.97
N ASN A 319 -14.48 6.96 -5.40
CA ASN A 319 -15.60 7.28 -4.52
C ASN A 319 -15.79 6.24 -3.41
N SER A 320 -15.57 4.96 -3.70
CA SER A 320 -15.68 3.90 -2.70
C SER A 320 -14.63 4.05 -1.59
N LEU A 321 -13.39 4.40 -1.95
CA LEU A 321 -12.31 4.62 -0.98
C LEU A 321 -12.55 5.89 -0.15
N VAL A 322 -13.07 6.96 -0.77
CA VAL A 322 -13.47 8.16 -0.03
C VAL A 322 -14.58 7.84 0.97
N LYS A 323 -15.61 7.08 0.57
CA LYS A 323 -16.69 6.64 1.45
C LYS A 323 -16.17 5.80 2.61
N GLU A 324 -15.22 4.90 2.34
CA GLU A 324 -14.59 4.08 3.37
C GLU A 324 -13.76 4.93 4.35
N ARG A 325 -12.96 5.87 3.84
CA ARG A 325 -12.16 6.78 4.68
C ARG A 325 -13.01 7.67 5.60
N GLN A 326 -14.26 7.98 5.25
CA GLN A 326 -15.13 8.76 6.12
C GLN A 326 -15.43 8.09 7.46
N SER A 327 -15.28 6.76 7.58
CA SER A 327 -15.54 6.03 8.82
C SER A 327 -14.37 6.04 9.81
N PHE A 328 -13.21 6.56 9.41
CA PHE A 328 -11.99 6.40 10.19
C PHE A 328 -11.03 7.58 10.07
N SER A 329 -10.47 8.02 11.20
CA SER A 329 -9.34 8.96 11.23
C SER A 329 -8.32 8.58 12.29
N HIS A 330 -7.03 8.67 11.94
CA HIS A 330 -5.95 8.44 12.90
C HIS A 330 -4.65 9.13 12.48
N ARG A 331 -3.96 9.75 13.45
CA ARG A 331 -2.73 10.53 13.25
C ARG A 331 -1.50 9.70 12.87
N PHE A 332 -1.49 8.41 13.18
CA PHE A 332 -0.34 7.52 12.99
C PHE A 332 -0.64 6.34 12.04
N VAL A 333 -1.63 6.50 11.15
CA VAL A 333 -1.88 5.55 10.06
C VAL A 333 -1.81 6.32 8.75
N ALA A 334 -1.02 5.84 7.80
CA ALA A 334 -0.91 6.39 6.45
C ALA A 334 -1.27 5.29 5.43
N VAL A 335 -2.13 5.62 4.48
CA VAL A 335 -2.66 4.63 3.52
C VAL A 335 -2.39 5.10 2.10
N CYS A 336 -1.76 4.25 1.30
CA CYS A 336 -1.57 4.51 -0.11
C CYS A 336 -2.79 4.04 -0.92
N ALA A 337 -3.45 4.96 -1.62
CA ALA A 337 -4.56 4.66 -2.54
C ALA A 337 -4.14 4.71 -4.01
N GLY A 338 -2.87 5.02 -4.29
CA GLY A 338 -2.33 4.96 -5.65
C GLY A 338 -1.97 3.52 -6.01
N TYR A 339 -2.44 3.05 -7.16
CA TYR A 339 -2.04 1.76 -7.72
C TYR A 339 -1.78 1.91 -9.23
N GLY A 340 -1.13 0.91 -9.82
CA GLY A 340 -0.94 0.79 -11.25
C GLY A 340 0.29 -0.05 -11.54
N GLU A 341 0.85 0.08 -12.73
CA GLU A 341 2.05 -0.67 -13.10
C GLU A 341 3.26 -0.21 -12.28
N VAL A 342 3.98 -1.15 -11.68
CA VAL A 342 5.32 -0.97 -11.12
C VAL A 342 6.30 -1.79 -11.96
N ILE A 343 7.29 -1.08 -12.51
CA ILE A 343 8.29 -1.63 -13.42
C ILE A 343 9.50 -2.07 -12.61
N GLU A 344 9.77 -3.37 -12.64
CA GLU A 344 10.93 -3.97 -11.99
C GLU A 344 12.22 -3.70 -12.79
N LYS A 345 13.38 -3.84 -12.14
CA LYS A 345 14.68 -3.73 -12.82
C LYS A 345 14.87 -4.75 -13.94
N THR A 346 14.14 -5.85 -13.90
CA THR A 346 14.10 -6.92 -14.92
C THR A 346 13.31 -6.50 -16.17
N GLY A 347 12.57 -5.39 -16.13
CA GLY A 347 11.69 -4.93 -17.20
C GLY A 347 10.25 -5.47 -17.10
N ILE A 348 9.99 -6.39 -16.18
CA ILE A 348 8.64 -6.89 -15.89
C ILE A 348 7.82 -5.76 -15.25
N SER A 349 6.61 -5.55 -15.74
CA SER A 349 5.66 -4.57 -15.19
C SER A 349 4.54 -5.32 -14.47
N GLN A 350 4.16 -4.98 -13.25
CA GLN A 350 2.98 -5.61 -12.64
C GLN A 350 2.09 -4.55 -12.02
N VAL A 351 0.78 -4.73 -12.18
CA VAL A 351 -0.21 -3.89 -11.52
C VAL A 351 -0.20 -4.22 -10.03
N ARG A 352 0.12 -3.22 -9.21
CA ARG A 352 0.08 -3.29 -7.74
C ARG A 352 -0.06 -1.91 -7.12
N ASN A 353 -0.38 -1.85 -5.83
CA ASN A 353 -0.40 -0.60 -5.07
C ASN A 353 1.02 0.00 -4.94
N TYR A 354 1.15 1.33 -5.00
CA TYR A 354 2.42 2.07 -4.94
C TYR A 354 2.97 2.28 -3.52
N SER A 355 2.33 1.75 -2.51
CA SER A 355 2.77 1.75 -1.11
C SER A 355 4.20 1.26 -0.88
N GLY A 356 4.70 0.28 -1.64
CA GLY A 356 6.12 -0.13 -1.56
C GLY A 356 7.06 0.99 -2.02
N VAL A 357 6.69 1.67 -3.11
CA VAL A 357 7.38 2.87 -3.62
C VAL A 357 7.25 4.04 -2.62
N MET A 358 6.08 4.21 -1.99
CA MET A 358 5.86 5.20 -0.93
C MET A 358 6.78 4.95 0.25
N ALA A 359 6.83 3.72 0.77
CA ALA A 359 7.69 3.31 1.87
C ALA A 359 9.16 3.62 1.56
N GLY A 360 9.63 3.26 0.36
CA GLY A 360 11.01 3.54 -0.07
C GLY A 360 11.31 5.03 -0.20
N THR A 361 10.33 5.83 -0.62
CA THR A 361 10.44 7.29 -0.72
C THR A 361 10.50 7.93 0.67
N ILE A 362 9.68 7.47 1.62
CA ILE A 362 9.72 7.89 3.03
C ILE A 362 11.08 7.56 3.65
N ALA A 363 11.60 6.35 3.44
CA ALA A 363 12.90 5.96 3.94
C ALA A 363 14.07 6.75 3.33
N SER A 364 13.88 7.29 2.12
CA SER A 364 14.83 8.20 1.46
C SER A 364 14.70 9.66 1.93
N ALA A 365 13.62 9.98 2.62
CA ALA A 365 13.36 11.30 3.16
C ALA A 365 13.97 11.43 4.56
N ARG A 366 14.64 12.56 4.79
CA ARG A 366 14.95 13.00 6.16
C ARG A 366 13.64 13.24 6.90
N VAL A 367 13.66 13.18 8.22
CA VAL A 367 12.44 13.22 9.03
C VAL A 367 11.55 14.43 8.77
N ASN A 368 12.11 15.58 8.37
CA ASN A 368 11.37 16.81 8.08
C ASN A 368 11.08 17.05 6.60
N GLU A 369 11.40 16.09 5.73
CA GLU A 369 11.38 16.28 4.29
C GLU A 369 10.12 15.64 3.68
N SER A 370 9.30 16.45 3.00
CA SER A 370 8.10 15.93 2.34
C SER A 370 8.46 14.97 1.21
N ILE A 371 7.81 13.80 1.17
CA ILE A 371 7.94 12.84 0.06
C ILE A 371 7.41 13.39 -1.27
N GLY A 372 6.63 14.48 -1.24
CA GLY A 372 6.18 15.20 -2.43
C GLY A 372 7.20 16.19 -3.01
N LYS A 373 8.42 16.25 -2.46
CA LYS A 373 9.45 17.20 -2.91
C LYS A 373 9.93 16.89 -4.33
N VAL A 374 9.43 17.68 -5.28
CA VAL A 374 9.66 17.56 -6.73
C VAL A 374 11.14 17.45 -7.11
N LYS A 375 12.01 18.23 -6.48
CA LYS A 375 13.44 18.24 -6.81
C LYS A 375 14.18 16.95 -6.39
N LYS A 376 13.67 16.21 -5.41
CA LYS A 376 14.36 15.05 -4.80
C LYS A 376 13.70 13.72 -5.13
N PHE A 377 12.38 13.68 -5.25
CA PHE A 377 11.61 12.43 -5.36
C PHE A 377 10.79 12.32 -6.66
N PRO A 378 11.41 12.41 -7.86
CA PRO A 378 10.72 12.00 -9.09
C PRO A 378 10.58 10.47 -9.13
N ILE A 379 9.37 10.00 -9.40
CA ILE A 379 9.06 8.57 -9.57
C ILE A 379 8.88 8.29 -11.06
N SER A 380 9.67 7.36 -11.60
CA SER A 380 9.69 7.03 -13.04
C SER A 380 9.45 5.55 -13.34
N ASN A 381 9.58 4.66 -12.36
CA ASN A 381 9.39 3.22 -12.50
C ASN A 381 7.95 2.78 -12.30
N VAL A 382 6.97 3.66 -12.52
CA VAL A 382 5.55 3.36 -12.37
C VAL A 382 4.70 4.00 -13.47
N LYS A 383 3.57 3.38 -13.82
CA LYS A 383 2.57 3.97 -14.72
C LYS A 383 1.19 3.93 -14.08
N LEU A 384 0.50 5.07 -14.12
CA LEU A 384 -0.87 5.18 -13.63
C LEU A 384 -1.84 4.35 -14.51
N PRO A 385 -2.94 3.84 -13.94
CA PRO A 385 -3.93 3.07 -14.67
C PRO A 385 -4.56 3.88 -15.82
N GLN A 386 -5.00 3.19 -16.87
CA GLN A 386 -5.68 3.84 -17.98
C GLN A 386 -6.95 4.57 -17.52
N GLY A 387 -7.07 5.86 -17.86
CA GLY A 387 -8.20 6.70 -17.45
C GLY A 387 -8.00 7.39 -16.10
N TRP A 388 -6.87 7.17 -15.43
CA TRP A 388 -6.51 7.92 -14.24
C TRP A 388 -6.20 9.39 -14.58
N THR A 389 -6.74 10.32 -13.80
CA THR A 389 -6.57 11.76 -14.00
C THR A 389 -6.03 12.42 -12.73
N ASN A 390 -5.47 13.62 -12.85
CA ASN A 390 -5.07 14.40 -11.68
C ASN A 390 -6.27 14.77 -10.77
N THR A 391 -7.48 14.85 -11.30
CA THR A 391 -8.70 15.03 -10.50
C THR A 391 -8.91 13.85 -9.56
N HIS A 392 -8.74 12.61 -10.03
CA HIS A 392 -8.79 11.41 -9.18
C HIS A 392 -7.73 11.46 -8.07
N SER A 393 -6.49 11.81 -8.43
CA SER A 393 -5.42 11.97 -7.43
C SER A 393 -5.73 13.05 -6.40
N THR A 394 -6.36 14.15 -6.82
CA THR A 394 -6.72 15.27 -5.93
C THR A 394 -7.81 14.84 -4.94
N ILE A 395 -8.87 14.17 -5.43
CA ILE A 395 -9.96 13.67 -4.58
C ILE A 395 -9.43 12.71 -3.51
N LEU A 396 -8.59 11.73 -3.89
CA LEU A 396 -8.02 10.78 -2.94
C LEU A 396 -7.06 11.47 -1.95
N ASN A 397 -6.22 12.40 -2.43
CA ASN A 397 -5.29 13.13 -1.59
C ASN A 397 -6.03 14.04 -0.58
N ASP A 398 -7.11 14.67 -1.00
CA ASP A 398 -7.92 15.54 -0.13
C ASP A 398 -8.70 14.73 0.90
N ALA A 399 -9.06 13.48 0.60
CA ALA A 399 -9.58 12.52 1.59
C ALA A 399 -8.50 12.02 2.58
N GLY A 400 -7.23 12.37 2.40
CA GLY A 400 -6.14 12.01 3.30
C GLY A 400 -5.34 10.76 2.89
N PHE A 401 -5.62 10.17 1.73
CA PHE A 401 -4.76 9.11 1.19
C PHE A 401 -3.44 9.67 0.64
N VAL A 402 -2.44 8.80 0.54
CA VAL A 402 -1.20 9.06 -0.18
C VAL A 402 -1.33 8.51 -1.60
N VAL A 403 -1.05 9.35 -2.59
CA VAL A 403 -1.33 9.05 -3.99
C VAL A 403 -0.35 9.79 -4.90
N LEU A 404 0.02 9.17 -6.01
CA LEU A 404 0.81 9.79 -7.07
C LEU A 404 -0.03 10.72 -7.92
N ARG A 405 0.59 11.79 -8.42
CA ARG A 405 0.01 12.72 -9.40
C ARG A 405 1.04 13.09 -10.45
N ARG A 406 0.56 13.58 -11.59
CA ARG A 406 1.40 14.21 -12.61
C ARG A 406 1.40 15.72 -12.40
N LEU A 407 2.57 16.33 -12.51
CA LEU A 407 2.68 17.79 -12.58
C LEU A 407 2.73 18.21 -14.04
N GLU A 408 1.87 19.15 -14.43
CA GLU A 408 1.88 19.67 -15.80
C GLU A 408 3.25 20.27 -16.12
N GLY A 409 3.79 19.91 -17.29
CA GLY A 409 5.14 20.30 -17.72
C GLY A 409 6.27 19.39 -17.21
N LEU A 410 5.99 18.39 -16.37
CA LEU A 410 6.98 17.40 -15.92
C LEU A 410 6.58 15.98 -16.37
N ASN A 411 7.59 15.16 -16.71
CA ASN A 411 7.38 13.80 -17.21
C ASN A 411 7.23 12.77 -16.08
N SER A 412 7.84 13.01 -14.92
CA SER A 412 7.79 12.09 -13.77
C SER A 412 6.49 12.21 -12.97
N LEU A 413 6.18 11.16 -12.22
CA LEU A 413 5.13 11.17 -11.20
C LEU A 413 5.73 11.58 -9.85
N TYR A 414 4.88 12.14 -9.00
CA TYR A 414 5.26 12.61 -7.67
C TYR A 414 4.16 12.26 -6.68
N PHE A 415 4.53 11.90 -5.45
CA PHE A 415 3.54 11.83 -4.38
C PHE A 415 2.94 13.21 -4.16
N ALA A 416 1.60 13.27 -4.05
CA ALA A 416 0.91 14.52 -3.87
C ALA A 416 1.29 15.16 -2.53
N ARG A 417 1.14 14.41 -1.43
CA ARG A 417 1.57 14.71 -0.06
C ARG A 417 1.80 13.40 0.69
N GLY A 418 2.63 13.43 1.74
CA GLY A 418 2.73 12.34 2.70
C GLY A 418 1.64 12.46 3.76
N ASN A 419 0.37 12.25 3.40
CA ASN A 419 -0.73 12.33 4.36
C ASN A 419 -0.75 11.15 5.33
N THR A 420 -1.17 11.42 6.56
CA THR A 420 -1.77 10.43 7.46
C THR A 420 -3.30 10.50 7.33
N LEU A 421 -4.01 9.54 7.92
CA LEU A 421 -5.47 9.57 8.01
C LEU A 421 -5.96 10.50 9.14
N ALA A 422 -5.15 11.46 9.61
CA ALA A 422 -5.61 12.42 10.61
C ALA A 422 -6.77 13.28 10.07
N GLU A 423 -7.52 13.89 10.99
CA GLU A 423 -8.47 14.95 10.64
C GLU A 423 -7.73 16.17 10.06
N ASP A 424 -8.42 16.95 9.25
CA ASP A 424 -7.84 18.11 8.54
C ASP A 424 -7.27 19.18 9.46
N THR A 425 -7.79 19.27 10.69
CA THR A 425 -7.36 20.21 11.72
C THR A 425 -6.17 19.70 12.55
N SER A 426 -5.71 18.48 12.32
CA SER A 426 -4.59 17.89 13.07
C SER A 426 -3.24 18.40 12.59
N ASP A 427 -2.37 18.75 13.52
CA ASP A 427 -0.97 19.07 13.23
C ASP A 427 -0.19 17.85 12.70
N TYR A 428 -0.68 16.63 13.00
CA TYR A 428 -0.08 15.35 12.56
C TYR A 428 -0.61 14.87 11.21
N LYS A 429 -1.19 15.75 10.40
CA LYS A 429 -1.71 15.41 9.07
C LYS A 429 -0.65 14.90 8.09
N TYR A 430 0.62 15.24 8.32
CA TYR A 430 1.71 14.89 7.40
C TYR A 430 2.78 14.01 8.05
N ILE A 431 3.24 13.02 7.30
CA ILE A 431 4.27 12.05 7.70
C ILE A 431 5.55 12.78 8.09
N GLU A 432 5.98 13.80 7.36
CA GLU A 432 7.14 14.61 7.73
C GLU A 432 7.02 15.30 9.11
N ILE A 433 5.80 15.60 9.58
CA ILE A 433 5.59 16.15 10.92
C ILE A 433 5.64 15.02 11.95
N VAL A 434 4.96 13.91 11.68
CA VAL A 434 5.00 12.71 12.54
C VAL A 434 6.43 12.22 12.74
N ASP A 435 7.21 12.08 11.67
CA ASP A 435 8.60 11.64 11.72
C ASP A 435 9.49 12.59 12.53
N THR A 436 9.33 13.90 12.33
CA THR A 436 10.08 14.93 13.07
C THR A 436 9.77 14.84 14.56
N VAL A 437 8.49 14.78 14.93
CA VAL A 437 8.07 14.68 16.34
C VAL A 437 8.52 13.36 16.94
N PHE A 438 8.37 12.24 16.24
CA PHE A 438 8.77 10.92 16.75
C PHE A 438 10.28 10.83 16.99
N LYS A 439 11.10 11.44 16.12
CA LYS A 439 12.54 11.55 16.36
C LYS A 439 12.84 12.40 17.60
N ALA A 440 12.16 13.54 17.76
CA ALA A 440 12.33 14.41 18.93
C ALA A 440 11.93 13.70 20.24
N ILE A 441 10.82 12.96 20.25
CA ILE A 441 10.39 12.15 21.41
C ILE A 441 11.46 11.12 21.79
N ARG A 442 11.96 10.34 20.81
CA ARG A 442 12.99 9.33 21.07
C ARG A 442 14.27 9.96 21.64
N LEU A 443 14.70 11.10 21.11
CA LEU A 443 15.88 11.82 21.61
C LEU A 443 15.64 12.42 23.00
N GLY A 444 14.53 13.12 23.19
CA GLY A 444 14.16 13.73 24.47
C GLY A 444 14.09 12.70 25.59
N ARG A 445 13.50 11.53 25.31
CA ARG A 445 13.47 10.41 26.25
C ARG A 445 14.86 9.87 26.58
N VAL A 446 15.73 9.69 25.59
CA VAL A 446 17.11 9.24 25.82
C VAL A 446 17.89 10.24 26.68
N GLY A 447 17.65 11.54 26.50
CA GLY A 447 18.18 12.59 27.37
C GLY A 447 17.64 12.46 28.80
N ALA A 448 16.31 12.48 28.95
CA ALA A 448 15.64 12.43 30.24
C ALA A 448 15.96 11.18 31.08
N LEU A 449 16.14 10.02 30.43
CA LEU A 449 16.46 8.76 31.11
C LEU A 449 17.80 8.79 31.85
N LYS A 450 18.75 9.64 31.45
CA LYS A 450 20.05 9.72 32.12
C LYS A 450 19.94 10.20 33.57
N ASP A 451 18.88 10.94 33.87
CA ASP A 451 18.62 11.52 35.18
C ASP A 451 17.45 10.85 35.91
N LEU A 452 16.97 9.71 35.40
CA LEU A 452 15.99 8.90 36.11
C LEU A 452 16.61 8.38 37.42
N GLN A 453 15.96 8.66 38.55
CA GLN A 453 16.45 8.38 39.92
C GLN A 453 17.65 9.25 40.38
N SER A 454 18.01 10.30 39.64
CA SER A 454 18.95 11.32 40.14
C SER A 454 18.32 12.18 41.24
N GLU A 455 19.14 12.98 41.92
CA GLU A 455 18.69 13.90 42.96
C GLU A 455 17.65 14.89 42.43
N GLY A 456 16.50 15.01 43.10
CA GLY A 456 15.45 15.98 42.74
C GLY A 456 15.71 17.41 43.23
N ASP A 457 16.95 17.80 43.48
CA ASP A 457 17.27 19.17 43.89
C ASP A 457 17.41 20.12 42.69
N SER A 458 17.64 21.41 42.95
CA SER A 458 17.80 22.39 41.87
C SER A 458 18.90 22.05 40.87
N ALA A 459 19.97 21.36 41.32
CA ALA A 459 21.07 20.97 40.45
C ALA A 459 20.69 19.78 39.58
N GLY A 460 20.07 18.74 40.14
CA GLY A 460 19.61 17.58 39.37
C GLY A 460 18.54 17.94 38.34
N ILE A 461 17.59 18.81 38.69
CA ILE A 461 16.59 19.34 37.73
C ILE A 461 17.27 20.10 36.58
N THR A 462 18.29 20.91 36.88
CA THR A 462 19.05 21.66 35.87
C THR A 462 19.84 20.72 34.96
N ASN A 463 20.41 19.65 35.51
CA ASN A 463 21.14 18.65 34.75
C ASN A 463 20.21 17.88 33.79
N ALA A 464 19.07 17.40 34.30
CA ALA A 464 18.05 16.73 33.48
C ALA A 464 17.56 17.61 32.32
N HIS A 465 17.34 18.90 32.60
CA HIS A 465 16.99 19.88 31.57
C HIS A 465 18.08 20.01 30.49
N ALA A 466 19.34 20.09 30.90
CA ALA A 466 20.49 20.21 29.99
C ALA A 466 20.70 18.94 29.14
N GLU A 467 20.47 17.75 29.69
CA GLU A 467 20.58 16.48 28.96
C GLU A 467 19.49 16.35 27.87
N ILE A 468 18.25 16.76 28.17
CA ILE A 468 17.18 16.82 27.17
C ILE A 468 17.53 17.81 26.06
N ILE A 469 17.99 19.02 26.42
CA ILE A 469 18.42 20.03 25.44
C ILE A 469 19.54 19.49 24.55
N THR A 470 20.54 18.85 25.15
CA THR A 470 21.68 18.29 24.41
C THR A 470 21.22 17.23 23.41
N ALA A 471 20.32 16.34 23.82
CA ALA A 471 19.80 15.30 22.95
C ALA A 471 19.03 15.86 21.74
N ILE A 472 18.10 16.80 21.96
CA ILE A 472 17.26 17.37 20.89
C ILE A 472 18.06 18.32 19.99
N SER A 473 19.10 18.98 20.52
CA SER A 473 20.00 19.86 19.74
C SER A 473 20.69 19.15 18.57
N THR A 474 20.74 17.83 18.57
CA THR A 474 21.20 17.04 17.42
C THR A 474 20.36 17.30 16.15
N MET A 475 19.05 17.58 16.30
CA MET A 475 18.15 17.89 15.18
C MET A 475 18.32 19.32 14.66
N THR A 476 18.61 20.29 15.53
CA THR A 476 18.87 21.69 15.14
C THR A 476 20.29 21.89 14.61
N SER A 477 21.22 20.99 14.95
CA SER A 477 22.61 20.97 14.47
C SER A 477 22.83 20.11 13.22
N ALA A 478 21.84 19.31 12.82
CA ALA A 478 21.91 18.51 11.60
C ALA A 478 22.16 19.40 10.37
N SER A 479 22.87 18.88 9.37
CA SER A 479 23.12 19.58 8.11
C SER A 479 22.62 18.76 6.92
N PRO A 480 21.52 19.17 6.26
CA PRO A 480 20.68 20.34 6.58
C PRO A 480 19.83 20.09 7.85
N LYS A 481 19.43 21.18 8.52
CA LYS A 481 18.63 21.13 9.75
C LYS A 481 17.37 20.26 9.58
N GLU A 482 17.02 19.56 10.65
CA GLU A 482 15.77 18.80 10.77
C GLU A 482 14.70 19.58 11.53
N LEU A 483 15.12 20.38 12.51
CA LEU A 483 14.28 21.26 13.32
C LEU A 483 14.86 22.68 13.29
N ASP A 484 14.02 23.72 13.32
CA ASP A 484 14.52 25.10 13.35
C ASP A 484 15.03 25.47 14.75
N SER A 485 14.17 25.26 15.75
CA SER A 485 14.43 25.46 17.18
C SER A 485 13.48 24.63 18.04
N PHE A 486 13.68 24.64 19.36
CA PHE A 486 12.80 24.01 20.34
C PHE A 486 12.93 24.71 21.70
N GLU A 487 11.95 24.50 22.56
CA GLU A 487 11.97 24.94 23.97
C GLU A 487 11.71 23.73 24.87
N VAL A 488 12.47 23.65 25.98
CA VAL A 488 12.22 22.71 27.07
C VAL A 488 11.85 23.55 28.28
N ILE A 489 10.61 23.44 28.73
CA ILE A 489 10.03 24.28 29.79
C ILE A 489 9.83 23.41 31.02
N ILE A 490 10.21 23.92 32.18
CA ILE A 490 9.92 23.31 33.47
C ILE A 490 8.69 24.04 34.05
N PRO A 491 7.50 23.40 34.10
CA PRO A 491 6.35 23.98 34.78
C PRO A 491 6.69 24.40 36.22
N PRO A 492 6.20 25.56 36.69
CA PRO A 492 6.43 26.00 38.07
C PRO A 492 5.63 25.14 39.06
N ASN A 493 6.06 25.12 40.32
CA ASN A 493 5.33 24.54 41.46
C ASN A 493 4.99 23.05 41.34
N GLN A 494 5.90 22.24 40.80
CA GLN A 494 5.73 20.79 40.72
C GLN A 494 5.99 20.10 42.06
N ASP A 495 5.16 19.12 42.40
CA ASP A 495 5.42 18.18 43.49
C ASP A 495 6.22 16.98 42.95
N ILE A 496 7.52 17.18 42.79
CA ILE A 496 8.42 16.21 42.17
C ILE A 496 8.58 14.92 42.99
N VAL A 497 8.39 15.00 44.30
CA VAL A 497 8.60 13.87 45.22
C VAL A 497 7.45 12.87 45.07
N ASN A 498 6.21 13.36 44.94
CA ASN A 498 5.04 12.49 44.85
C ASN A 498 4.63 12.20 43.40
N ASN A 499 4.88 13.12 42.45
CA ASN A 499 4.34 13.03 41.09
C ASN A 499 5.42 12.98 39.99
N GLY A 500 6.71 13.03 40.35
CA GLY A 500 7.81 13.06 39.39
C GLY A 500 8.05 14.43 38.74
N LEU A 501 9.09 14.50 37.92
CA LEU A 501 9.51 15.72 37.21
C LEU A 501 8.89 15.77 35.81
N VAL A 502 8.25 16.89 35.49
CA VAL A 502 7.60 17.16 34.20
C VAL A 502 8.38 18.23 33.43
N PHE A 503 8.53 18.00 32.13
CA PHE A 503 9.02 18.97 31.15
C PHE A 503 7.98 19.14 30.04
N ASN A 504 7.69 20.39 29.66
CA ASN A 504 6.89 20.70 28.47
C ASN A 504 7.83 21.03 27.32
N LEU A 505 7.74 20.27 26.23
CA LEU A 505 8.58 20.46 25.05
C LEU A 505 7.78 21.14 23.94
N VAL A 506 8.32 22.21 23.37
CA VAL A 506 7.75 22.90 22.20
C VAL A 506 8.73 22.75 21.03
N LEU A 507 8.26 22.26 19.88
CA LEU A 507 9.10 21.99 18.71
C LEU A 507 8.73 22.96 17.57
N TYR A 508 9.73 23.64 17.00
CA TYR A 508 9.52 24.53 15.85
C TYR A 508 10.08 23.88 14.58
N GLY A 509 9.16 23.34 13.77
CA GLY A 509 9.46 22.65 12.51
C GLY A 509 9.90 23.59 11.38
N ILE A 510 10.65 23.05 10.42
CA ILE A 510 11.02 23.77 9.20
C ILE A 510 9.83 23.77 8.24
N PRO A 511 9.38 24.95 7.74
CA PRO A 511 8.20 25.03 6.89
C PRO A 511 8.44 24.43 5.50
N ILE A 512 7.38 23.85 4.93
CA ILE A 512 7.39 23.22 3.61
C ILE A 512 6.55 24.04 2.63
N ILE A 513 7.13 24.37 1.47
CA ILE A 513 6.44 25.09 0.39
C ILE A 513 5.39 24.16 -0.22
N LYS A 514 4.11 24.46 -0.01
CA LYS A 514 2.99 23.69 -0.56
C LYS A 514 2.49 24.21 -1.90
N ASN A 515 2.54 25.53 -2.10
CA ASN A 515 2.02 26.23 -3.27
C ASN A 515 2.94 27.38 -3.67
N MET A 516 3.01 27.68 -4.97
CA MET A 516 3.77 28.80 -5.53
C MET A 516 2.88 29.52 -6.56
N LYS A 517 2.88 30.85 -6.54
CA LYS A 517 2.18 31.69 -7.51
C LYS A 517 3.20 32.59 -8.21
N LEU A 518 3.20 32.59 -9.54
CA LEU A 518 4.07 33.43 -10.36
C LEU A 518 3.22 34.46 -11.10
N ASN A 519 3.52 35.74 -10.91
CA ASN A 519 2.82 36.84 -11.58
C ASN A 519 3.77 37.45 -12.61
N PHE A 520 3.47 37.28 -13.89
CA PHE A 520 4.30 37.79 -14.98
C PHE A 520 3.79 39.15 -15.45
N MET A 521 4.70 40.09 -15.73
CA MET A 521 4.42 41.38 -16.34
C MET A 521 5.27 41.54 -17.60
N PHE A 522 4.65 41.93 -18.71
CA PHE A 522 5.34 42.30 -19.93
C PHE A 522 5.46 43.83 -20.00
N LYS A 523 6.68 44.34 -20.20
CA LYS A 523 6.94 45.76 -20.49
C LYS A 523 7.78 45.85 -21.76
N TYR A 524 7.49 46.83 -22.61
CA TYR A 524 8.40 47.18 -23.69
C TYR A 524 9.66 47.82 -23.10
N ALA A 525 10.83 47.48 -23.65
CA ALA A 525 12.07 48.18 -23.32
C ALA A 525 11.91 49.65 -23.75
N ASN A 526 12.05 50.57 -22.80
CA ASN A 526 12.10 51.99 -23.09
C ASN A 526 13.56 52.36 -23.44
N PRO A 527 13.86 52.76 -24.68
CA PRO A 527 15.23 53.10 -25.07
C PRO A 527 15.76 54.38 -24.40
N PHE A 528 14.96 55.05 -23.56
CA PHE A 528 15.29 56.33 -22.91
C PHE A 528 15.30 56.28 -21.37
N GLU A 529 15.12 55.11 -20.75
CA GLU A 529 15.31 54.93 -19.30
C GLU A 529 16.61 54.15 -19.07
N GLU A 530 17.62 54.81 -18.46
CA GLU A 530 18.77 54.14 -17.82
C GLU A 530 18.36 53.51 -16.49
#